data_AF-A0A7L2V9J4-F1
#
_entry.id   AF-A0A7L2V9J4-F1
#
_cell.length_a   1.000
_cell.length_b   1.000
_cell.length_c   1.000
_cell.angle_alpha   90.00
_cell.angle_beta   90.00
_cell.angle_gamma   90.00
#
_symmetry.space_group_name_H-M   'P 1'
#
loop_
_entity.id
_entity.type
_entity.pdbx_description
1 polymer ?
#
loop_
_entity_poly.entity_id
_entity_poly.type
_entity_poly.pdbx_seq_one_letter_code
_entity_poly.pdbx_strand_id
1 'polypeptide(L)'
;TPSPTGPITPKNVTVVAGTDLVLTCRLGSNLAQALWTFEGQALAAEQALVLRDSRLRALVVPGAGAQHSGTYRCFSEEQGARLGGEVYRVAVL
;
A
#
# COMPACT_ATOMS: atom_id res chain seq x y z
N THR A 1 -2.61 4.47 -26.87
CA THR A 1 -1.27 4.55 -26.25
C THR A 1 -1.24 3.60 -25.06
N PRO A 2 -0.37 2.58 -25.03
CA PRO A 2 -0.28 1.70 -23.86
C PRO A 2 0.37 2.46 -22.68
N SER A 3 -0.29 2.42 -21.52
CA SER A 3 0.17 3.03 -20.25
C SER A 3 1.51 2.47 -19.77
N PRO A 4 2.29 3.24 -18.98
CA PRO A 4 3.63 2.89 -18.52
C PRO A 4 3.59 1.94 -17.31
N THR A 5 2.92 0.80 -17.44
CA THR A 5 2.90 -0.22 -16.39
C THR A 5 3.93 -1.28 -16.77
N GLY A 6 5.19 -1.05 -16.39
CA GLY A 6 6.17 -2.13 -16.32
C GLY A 6 5.64 -3.28 -15.43
N PRO A 7 6.24 -4.47 -15.49
CA PRO A 7 5.81 -5.59 -14.66
C PRO A 7 5.80 -5.16 -13.18
N ILE A 8 4.62 -5.25 -12.56
CA ILE A 8 4.47 -4.95 -11.13
C ILE A 8 5.04 -6.13 -10.36
N THR A 9 6.34 -6.10 -10.09
CA THR A 9 7.01 -7.12 -9.26
C THR A 9 6.63 -6.90 -7.80
N PRO A 10 6.02 -7.89 -7.11
CA PRO A 10 5.70 -7.77 -5.69
C PRO A 10 6.95 -7.62 -4.83
N LYS A 11 6.88 -6.76 -3.82
CA LYS A 11 7.90 -6.60 -2.78
C LYS A 11 7.62 -7.56 -1.64
N ASN A 12 8.57 -8.40 -1.28
CA ASN A 12 8.45 -9.26 -0.09
C ASN A 12 8.82 -8.46 1.16
N VAL A 13 7.98 -8.54 2.20
CA VAL A 13 8.17 -7.87 3.48
C VAL A 13 8.02 -8.89 4.58
N THR A 14 8.96 -8.90 5.52
CA THR A 14 8.90 -9.75 6.71
C THR A 14 8.96 -8.85 7.93
N VAL A 15 8.05 -9.06 8.88
CA VAL A 15 7.92 -8.25 10.09
C VAL A 15 7.73 -9.16 11.28
N VAL A 16 8.24 -8.78 12.45
CA VAL A 16 8.08 -9.56 13.68
C VAL A 16 6.73 -9.25 14.32
N ALA A 17 6.05 -10.26 14.83
CA ALA A 17 4.78 -10.10 15.51
C ALA A 17 4.86 -9.08 16.65
N GLY A 18 3.82 -8.26 16.78
CA GLY A 18 3.74 -7.19 17.78
C GLY A 18 4.48 -5.90 17.39
N THR A 19 5.13 -5.84 16.22
CA THR A 19 5.71 -4.59 15.69
C THR A 19 4.83 -3.97 14.60
N ASP A 20 5.04 -2.69 14.33
CA ASP A 20 4.24 -1.98 13.34
C ASP A 20 4.65 -2.38 11.91
N LEU A 21 3.70 -2.85 11.12
CA LEU A 21 3.86 -3.05 9.69
C LEU A 21 3.66 -1.71 8.98
N VAL A 22 4.67 -1.26 8.24
CA VAL A 22 4.62 -0.01 7.46
C VAL A 22 4.86 -0.31 5.99
N LEU A 23 3.85 -0.06 5.16
CA LEU A 23 3.92 -0.22 3.71
C LEU A 23 3.79 1.15 3.04
N THR A 24 4.69 1.47 2.11
CA THR A 24 4.67 2.78 1.43
C THR A 24 4.04 2.69 0.04
N CYS A 25 3.44 3.78 -0.42
CA CYS A 25 2.85 3.88 -1.75
C CYS A 25 3.24 5.22 -2.37
N ARG A 26 3.84 5.18 -3.56
CA ARG A 26 4.16 6.41 -4.30
C ARG A 26 3.02 6.76 -5.25
N LEU A 27 2.49 7.95 -5.07
CA LEU A 27 1.41 8.50 -5.87
C LEU A 27 1.96 9.21 -7.12
N GLY A 28 1.20 9.14 -8.22
CA GLY A 28 1.52 9.87 -9.45
C GLY A 28 1.38 11.38 -9.31
N SER A 29 0.50 11.84 -8.41
CA SER A 29 0.16 13.24 -8.16
C SER A 29 0.05 13.51 -6.65
N ASN A 30 0.29 14.74 -6.23
CA ASN A 30 0.09 15.18 -4.85
C ASN A 30 -1.39 15.40 -4.49
N LEU A 31 -2.26 15.50 -5.50
CA LEU A 31 -3.71 15.57 -5.33
C LEU A 31 -4.35 14.17 -5.28
N ALA A 32 -3.60 13.14 -5.67
CA ALA A 32 -4.08 11.77 -5.60
C ALA A 32 -4.19 11.27 -4.15
N GLN A 33 -5.07 10.30 -3.94
CA GLN A 33 -5.22 9.56 -2.70
C GLN A 33 -4.65 8.15 -2.84
N ALA A 34 -4.14 7.59 -1.74
CA ALA A 34 -3.76 6.18 -1.70
C ALA A 34 -4.96 5.34 -1.28
N LEU A 35 -5.33 4.37 -2.11
CA LEU A 35 -6.29 3.33 -1.75
C LEU A 35 -5.54 2.03 -1.54
N TRP A 36 -5.90 1.29 -0.50
CA TRP A 36 -5.24 0.04 -0.15
C TRP A 36 -6.21 -1.13 -0.22
N THR A 37 -5.68 -2.28 -0.61
CA THR A 37 -6.40 -3.56 -0.50
C THR A 37 -5.54 -4.58 0.22
N PHE A 38 -6.16 -5.43 1.02
CA PHE A 38 -5.59 -6.63 1.63
C PHE A 38 -6.35 -7.85 1.12
N GLU A 39 -5.64 -8.83 0.54
CA GLU A 39 -6.25 -10.01 -0.09
C GLU A 39 -7.38 -9.65 -1.09
N GLY A 40 -7.16 -8.54 -1.83
CA GLY A 40 -8.11 -8.02 -2.81
C GLY A 40 -9.29 -7.24 -2.23
N GLN A 41 -9.47 -7.20 -0.91
CA GLN A 41 -10.52 -6.45 -0.24
C GLN A 41 -10.05 -5.04 0.12
N ALA A 42 -10.87 -4.02 -0.09
CA ALA A 42 -10.54 -2.64 0.24
C ALA A 42 -10.35 -2.48 1.76
N LEU A 43 -9.27 -1.81 2.15
CA LEU A 43 -9.05 -1.40 3.54
C LEU A 43 -9.70 -0.04 3.79
N ALA A 44 -10.23 0.15 5.00
CA ALA A 44 -10.75 1.44 5.42
C ALA A 44 -9.61 2.48 5.45
N ALA A 45 -9.91 3.71 5.02
CA ALA A 45 -8.93 4.77 4.82
C ALA A 45 -8.22 5.25 6.11
N GLU A 46 -8.64 4.77 7.29
CA GLU A 46 -8.23 5.27 8.61
C GLU A 46 -6.77 4.96 8.98
N GLN A 47 -6.06 4.17 8.17
CA GLN A 47 -4.72 3.65 8.49
C GLN A 47 -3.60 4.28 7.64
N ALA A 48 -3.92 5.32 6.85
CA ALA A 48 -2.97 5.95 5.94
C ALA A 48 -2.35 7.23 6.50
N LEU A 49 -1.02 7.24 6.69
CA LEU A 49 -0.25 8.42 7.08
C LEU A 49 0.39 9.11 5.86
N VAL A 50 0.34 10.44 5.84
CA VAL A 50 1.09 11.27 4.90
C VAL A 50 2.52 11.45 5.42
N LEU A 51 3.51 11.01 4.64
CA LEU A 51 4.92 11.23 4.96
C LEU A 51 5.38 12.61 4.48
N ARG A 52 6.61 13.03 4.82
CA ARG A 52 7.16 14.35 4.44
C ARG A 52 7.08 14.67 2.94
N ASP A 53 7.06 13.64 2.09
CA ASP A 53 6.81 13.75 0.66
C ASP A 53 5.29 13.71 0.38
N SER A 54 4.76 14.79 -0.20
CA SER A 54 3.34 14.94 -0.57
C SER A 54 2.79 13.84 -1.49
N ARG A 55 3.66 13.10 -2.18
CA ARG A 55 3.32 11.97 -3.05
C ARG A 55 3.62 10.62 -2.42
N LEU A 56 4.04 10.58 -1.16
CA LEU A 56 4.30 9.35 -0.44
C LEU A 56 3.24 9.18 0.65
N ARG A 57 2.56 8.04 0.62
CA ARG A 57 1.61 7.61 1.66
C ARG A 57 2.11 6.32 2.28
N ALA A 58 1.83 6.13 3.56
CA ALA A 58 2.13 4.89 4.26
C ALA A 58 0.85 4.27 4.83
N LEU A 59 0.65 2.98 4.61
CA LEU A 59 -0.28 2.18 5.42
C LEU A 59 0.47 1.71 6.67
N VAL A 60 -0.10 1.96 7.84
CA VAL A 60 0.44 1.50 9.12
C VAL A 60 -0.55 0.54 9.75
N VAL A 61 -0.10 -0.69 10.04
CA VAL A 61 -0.85 -1.68 10.82
C VAL A 61 -0.11 -1.86 12.15
N PRO A 62 -0.59 -1.25 13.25
CA PRO A 62 0.08 -1.34 14.54
C PRO A 62 0.04 -2.75 15.11
N GLY A 63 1.10 -3.15 15.81
CA GLY A 63 1.14 -4.44 16.54
C GLY A 63 0.78 -5.64 15.66
N ALA A 64 1.41 -5.75 14.48
CA ALA A 64 1.00 -6.71 13.47
C ALA A 64 1.08 -8.16 13.98
N GLY A 65 0.04 -8.96 13.72
CA GLY A 65 0.01 -10.39 14.02
C GLY A 65 -0.08 -11.24 12.76
N ALA A 66 -0.04 -12.57 12.92
CA ALA A 66 -0.07 -13.53 11.81
C ALA A 66 -1.23 -13.31 10.82
N GLN A 67 -2.39 -12.84 11.31
CA GLN A 67 -3.58 -12.52 10.50
C GLN A 67 -3.39 -11.35 9.53
N HIS A 68 -2.34 -10.53 9.72
CA HIS A 68 -1.96 -9.45 8.80
C HIS A 68 -0.93 -9.91 7.75
N SER A 69 -0.58 -11.20 7.72
CA SER A 69 0.22 -11.75 6.62
C SER A 69 -0.66 -11.88 5.37
N GLY A 70 -0.11 -11.56 4.20
CA GLY A 70 -0.84 -11.66 2.95
C GLY A 70 -0.40 -10.65 1.91
N THR A 71 -1.25 -10.46 0.91
CA THR A 71 -0.98 -9.59 -0.24
C THR A 71 -1.65 -8.24 -0.05
N TYR A 72 -0.83 -7.20 0.05
CA TYR A 72 -1.29 -5.82 0.06
C TYR A 72 -1.04 -5.19 -1.31
N ARG A 73 -1.94 -4.32 -1.73
CA ARG A 73 -1.75 -3.53 -2.94
C ARG A 73 -2.22 -2.11 -2.71
N CYS A 74 -1.45 -1.15 -3.23
CA CYS A 74 -1.88 0.23 -3.25
C CYS A 74 -2.28 0.69 -4.65
N PHE A 75 -3.13 1.70 -4.69
CA PHE A 75 -3.58 2.37 -5.90
C PHE A 75 -3.55 3.86 -5.65
N SER A 76 -3.20 4.64 -6.67
CA SER A 76 -3.43 6.09 -6.65
C SER A 76 -4.78 6.39 -7.29
N GLU A 77 -5.62 7.15 -6.60
CA GLU A 77 -6.89 7.65 -7.14
C GLU A 77 -6.86 9.18 -7.26
N GLU A 78 -7.17 9.70 -8.44
CA GLU A 78 -7.29 11.14 -8.69
C GLU A 78 -8.45 11.37 -9.67
N GLN A 79 -9.43 12.21 -9.29
CA GLN A 79 -10.60 12.52 -10.13
C GLN A 79 -11.36 11.29 -10.65
N GLY A 80 -11.40 10.20 -9.86
CA GLY A 80 -12.06 8.94 -10.22
C GLY A 80 -11.22 7.99 -11.09
N ALA A 81 -10.02 8.39 -11.52
CA ALA A 81 -9.09 7.48 -12.20
C ALA A 81 -8.23 6.74 -11.17
N ARG A 82 -8.25 5.40 -11.20
CA ARG A 82 -7.38 4.54 -10.39
C ARG A 82 -6.22 3.98 -11.22
N LEU A 83 -5.00 4.23 -10.75
CA LEU A 83 -3.79 3.63 -11.29
C LEU A 83 -3.19 2.67 -10.27
N GLY A 84 -2.74 1.50 -10.74
CA GLY A 84 -2.08 0.51 -9.89
C GLY A 84 -0.71 1.00 -9.43
N GLY A 85 -0.47 0.96 -8.12
CA GLY A 85 0.84 1.23 -7.51
C GLY A 85 1.56 -0.07 -7.15
N GLU A 86 2.20 -0.07 -5.97
CA GLU A 86 2.98 -1.18 -5.46
C GLU A 86 2.13 -2.37 -4.96
N VAL A 87 2.71 -3.57 -5.07
CA VAL A 87 2.20 -4.82 -4.48
C VAL A 87 3.21 -5.33 -3.46
N TYR A 88 2.72 -5.77 -2.30
CA TYR A 88 3.51 -6.32 -1.21
C TYR A 88 3.03 -7.73 -0.86
N ARG A 89 3.96 -8.64 -0.62
CA ARG A 89 3.72 -9.93 0.03
C ARG A 89 4.31 -9.88 1.43
N VAL A 90 3.44 -9.82 2.43
CA VAL A 90 3.82 -9.67 3.84
C VAL A 90 3.78 -11.01 4.54
N ALA A 91 4.82 -11.31 5.30
CA ALA A 91 4.87 -12.39 6.27
C ALA A 91 5.15 -11.82 7.66
N VAL A 92 4.25 -12.07 8.62
CA VAL A 92 4.46 -11.74 10.03
C VAL A 92 4.96 -12.99 10.74
N LEU A 93 6.15 -12.90 11.37
CA LEU A 93 6.83 -13.99 12.08
C LEU A 93 6.52 -13.99 13.57
#